data_AF-A0A3M2BT36-F1
#
_entry.id   AF-A0A3M2BT36-F1
#
_cell.length_a   1.000
_cell.length_b   1.000
_cell.length_c   1.000
_cell.angle_alpha   90.00
_cell.angle_beta   90.00
_cell.angle_gamma   90.00
#
_symmetry.space_group_name_H-M   'P 1'
#
loop_
_entity.id
_entity.type
_entity.pdbx_description
1 polymer ?
#
loop_
_entity_poly.entity_id
_entity_poly.type
_entity_poly.pdbx_seq_one_letter_code
_entity_poly.pdbx_strand_id
1 'polypeptide(L)'
;MEATNKGLRRFGTCYLPSKNKDMKAFHFLRISSHVILAMLLWAVPSSAQYGDGWKLKRDKGGVKVYMREAADSPIKELRFTATLEASMNAIAYLLTNVEGFDDWVYASVKSETIRKISDQEIYYYTEMDFPWP
;
A
#
# COMPACT_ATOMS: atom_id res chain seq x y z
N MET A 1 18.33 74.36 71.06
CA MET A 1 19.05 73.07 71.18
C MET A 1 18.08 72.06 71.80
N GLU A 2 17.01 71.59 71.15
CA GLU A 2 16.91 70.93 69.82
C GLU A 2 17.76 69.65 69.80
N ALA A 3 17.27 68.41 69.62
CA ALA A 3 15.95 67.80 69.60
C ALA A 3 16.11 66.25 69.78
N THR A 4 15.19 65.62 70.50
CA THR A 4 14.59 64.26 70.31
C THR A 4 15.37 63.02 69.80
N ASN A 5 15.48 62.02 70.69
CA ASN A 5 14.79 60.70 70.71
C ASN A 5 14.62 59.84 69.43
N LYS A 6 14.88 58.53 69.62
CA LYS A 6 14.50 57.29 68.90
C LYS A 6 15.64 56.72 68.05
N GLY A 7 15.88 55.42 67.99
CA GLY A 7 15.19 54.24 68.48
C GLY A 7 15.97 53.05 67.90
N LEU A 8 16.25 52.04 68.72
CA LEU A 8 15.63 50.72 68.61
C LEU A 8 16.09 49.86 67.42
N ARG A 9 16.63 48.70 67.82
CA ARG A 9 16.53 47.36 67.23
C ARG A 9 17.71 46.88 66.38
N ARG A 10 18.31 45.84 66.95
CA ARG A 10 18.90 44.70 66.23
C ARG A 10 18.07 44.36 64.99
N PHE A 11 18.68 44.49 63.83
CA PHE A 11 18.32 43.75 62.62
C PHE A 11 19.39 42.68 62.46
N GLY A 12 19.13 41.41 62.20
CA GLY A 12 17.90 40.66 61.99
C GLY A 12 18.36 39.25 61.63
N THR A 13 17.82 38.24 62.29
CA THR A 13 17.87 36.86 61.79
C THR A 13 16.88 36.75 60.63
N CYS A 14 17.33 36.30 59.45
CA CYS A 14 16.48 35.69 58.41
C CYS A 14 17.40 34.79 57.55
N TYR A 15 17.30 33.47 57.71
CA TYR A 15 16.52 32.55 56.87
C TYR A 15 17.14 32.35 55.46
N LEU A 16 17.76 31.21 55.16
CA LEU A 16 17.17 29.94 54.66
C LEU A 16 17.27 29.85 53.11
N PRO A 17 17.16 28.64 52.53
CA PRO A 17 18.24 27.91 51.90
C PRO A 17 18.19 27.95 50.37
N SER A 18 19.25 27.38 49.78
CA SER A 18 19.33 26.86 48.41
C SER A 18 17.98 26.49 47.80
N LYS A 19 17.59 27.21 46.74
CA LYS A 19 16.56 26.75 45.80
C LYS A 19 17.22 26.33 44.50
N ASN A 20 17.67 25.07 44.49
CA ASN A 20 17.55 24.08 43.41
C ASN A 20 17.10 24.65 42.05
N LYS A 21 18.02 25.32 41.34
CA LYS A 21 17.85 25.57 39.90
C LYS A 21 18.19 24.31 39.09
N ASP A 22 19.03 23.46 39.66
CA ASP A 22 19.56 22.26 39.03
C ASP A 22 18.50 21.17 38.87
N MET A 23 17.55 21.08 39.81
CA MET A 23 16.51 20.06 39.77
C MET A 23 15.44 20.32 38.69
N LYS A 24 15.16 21.59 38.35
CA LYS A 24 14.29 21.93 37.22
C LYS A 24 14.99 21.67 35.88
N ALA A 25 16.29 21.94 35.81
CA ALA A 25 17.10 21.66 34.62
C ALA A 25 17.12 20.15 34.32
N PHE A 26 17.30 19.28 35.31
CA PHE A 26 17.27 17.82 35.12
C PHE A 26 15.90 17.29 34.67
N HIS A 27 14.79 17.81 35.20
CA HIS A 27 13.45 17.45 34.73
C HIS A 27 13.19 17.98 33.30
N PHE A 28 13.62 19.20 32.99
CA PHE A 28 13.48 19.80 31.66
C PHE A 28 14.33 19.06 30.60
N LEU A 29 15.53 18.60 30.97
CA LEU A 29 16.45 17.80 30.13
C LEU A 29 15.89 16.39 29.86
N ARG A 30 15.22 15.79 30.85
CA ARG A 30 14.61 14.46 30.72
C ARG A 30 13.32 14.52 29.89
N ILE A 31 12.50 15.56 30.07
CA ILE A 31 11.30 15.80 29.25
C ILE A 31 11.69 16.12 27.80
N SER A 32 12.73 16.92 27.57
CA SER A 32 13.20 17.23 26.21
C SER A 32 13.72 16.00 25.46
N SER A 33 14.42 15.08 26.15
CA SER A 33 14.86 13.79 25.57
C SER A 33 13.69 12.93 25.11
N HIS A 34 12.62 12.83 25.91
CA HIS A 34 11.42 12.10 25.54
C HIS A 34 10.62 12.80 24.42
N VAL A 35 10.60 14.14 24.39
CA VAL A 35 9.96 14.91 23.32
C VAL A 35 10.72 14.72 21.99
N ILE A 36 12.06 14.73 22.01
CA ILE A 36 12.89 14.47 20.83
C ILE A 36 12.69 13.03 20.32
N LEU A 37 12.63 12.05 21.23
CA LEU A 37 12.35 10.65 20.88
C LEU A 37 10.95 10.48 20.28
N ALA A 38 9.94 11.16 20.83
CA ALA A 38 8.58 11.17 20.30
C ALA A 38 8.48 11.87 18.93
N MET A 39 9.26 12.94 18.72
CA MET A 39 9.36 13.63 17.42
C MET A 39 10.02 12.74 16.36
N LEU A 40 11.08 12.00 16.72
CA LEU A 40 11.77 11.05 15.83
C LEU A 40 10.87 9.88 15.43
N LEU A 41 10.01 9.41 16.34
CA LEU A 41 9.04 8.33 16.05
C LEU A 41 7.91 8.78 15.11
N TRP A 42 7.57 10.07 15.09
CA TRP A 42 6.57 10.61 14.16
C TRP A 42 7.15 10.94 12.78
N ALA A 43 8.47 11.03 12.66
CA ALA A 43 9.16 11.38 11.42
C ALA A 43 9.34 10.20 10.46
N VAL A 44 8.78 9.01 10.72
CA VAL A 44 8.83 7.89 9.78
C VAL A 44 7.91 8.23 8.60
N PRO A 45 8.43 8.52 7.40
CA PRO A 45 7.58 8.65 6.23
C PRO A 45 6.92 7.29 6.01
N SER A 46 5.58 7.28 6.04
CA SER A 46 4.82 6.14 5.55
C SER A 46 5.09 6.04 4.05
N SER A 47 6.05 5.21 3.66
CA SER A 47 6.24 4.79 2.28
C SER A 47 4.93 4.13 1.86
N ALA A 48 4.06 4.86 1.18
CA ALA A 48 3.01 4.23 0.41
C ALA A 48 3.72 3.28 -0.54
N GLN A 49 3.48 1.97 -0.41
CA GLN A 49 3.88 1.03 -1.45
C GLN A 49 3.16 1.51 -2.71
N TYR A 50 3.91 2.15 -3.62
CA TYR A 50 3.53 2.28 -5.01
C TYR A 50 3.45 0.84 -5.53
N GLY A 51 2.30 0.21 -5.30
CA GLY A 51 1.96 -1.04 -5.97
C GLY A 51 2.02 -0.80 -7.46
N ASP A 52 2.32 -1.86 -8.21
CA ASP A 52 2.35 -1.97 -9.67
C ASP A 52 1.02 -1.62 -10.40
N GLY A 53 0.10 -0.93 -9.71
CA GLY A 53 -1.22 -0.53 -10.16
C GLY A 53 -2.29 -1.62 -10.01
N TRP A 54 -1.90 -2.87 -9.75
CA TRP A 54 -2.81 -4.00 -9.75
C TRP A 54 -3.68 -4.04 -8.49
N LYS A 55 -5.00 -4.09 -8.69
CA LYS A 55 -5.98 -4.23 -7.62
C LYS A 55 -6.72 -5.55 -7.77
N LEU A 56 -6.77 -6.35 -6.71
CA LEU A 56 -7.60 -7.55 -6.67
C LEU A 56 -9.07 -7.15 -6.73
N LYS A 57 -9.80 -7.64 -7.74
CA LYS A 57 -11.23 -7.36 -7.96
C LYS A 57 -12.14 -8.54 -7.63
N ARG A 58 -11.66 -9.76 -7.86
CA ARG A 58 -12.41 -11.00 -7.57
C ARG A 58 -11.42 -12.07 -7.10
N ASP A 59 -11.83 -12.85 -6.10
CA ASP A 59 -11.16 -14.08 -5.67
C ASP A 59 -12.27 -15.12 -5.42
N LYS A 60 -12.44 -16.06 -6.36
CA LYS A 60 -13.50 -17.08 -6.28
C LYS A 60 -13.12 -18.30 -7.10
N GLY A 61 -13.39 -19.49 -6.54
CA GLY A 61 -13.19 -20.76 -7.25
C GLY A 61 -11.72 -21.04 -7.59
N GLY A 62 -10.78 -20.57 -6.77
CA GLY A 62 -9.34 -20.74 -7.04
C GLY A 62 -8.76 -19.79 -8.10
N VAL A 63 -9.58 -18.88 -8.65
CA VAL A 63 -9.18 -17.88 -9.63
C VAL A 63 -9.18 -16.49 -8.98
N LYS A 64 -8.04 -15.79 -9.07
CA LYS A 64 -7.92 -14.38 -8.68
C LYS A 64 -7.87 -13.51 -9.92
N VAL A 65 -8.68 -12.46 -9.92
CA VAL A 65 -8.75 -11.47 -10.99
C VAL A 65 -8.24 -10.13 -10.47
N TYR A 66 -7.13 -9.69 -11.04
CA TYR A 66 -6.56 -8.38 -10.81
C TYR A 66 -6.90 -7.46 -11.98
N MET A 67 -7.09 -6.19 -11.69
CA MET A 67 -7.37 -5.16 -12.69
C MET A 67 -6.50 -3.93 -12.40
N ARG A 68 -6.00 -3.30 -13.46
CA ARG A 68 -5.42 -1.96 -13.39
C ARG A 68 -5.84 -1.13 -14.59
N GLU A 69 -5.77 0.18 -14.44
CA GLU A 69 -5.92 1.11 -15.56
C GLU A 69 -4.60 1.08 -16.37
N ALA A 70 -4.70 1.01 -17.70
CA ALA A 70 -3.52 1.10 -18.57
C ALA A 70 -2.99 2.54 -18.58
N ALA A 71 -1.68 2.69 -18.74
CA ALA A 71 -1.05 4.02 -18.78
C ALA A 71 -1.30 4.75 -20.09
N ASP A 72 -1.52 4.00 -21.17
CA ASP A 72 -1.52 4.43 -22.56
C ASP A 72 -2.83 4.10 -23.30
N SER A 73 -3.82 3.53 -22.61
CA SER A 73 -5.08 3.07 -23.21
C SER A 73 -6.29 3.29 -22.29
N PRO A 74 -7.48 3.59 -22.83
CA PRO A 74 -8.72 3.60 -22.06
C PRO A 74 -9.18 2.17 -21.68
N ILE A 75 -8.53 1.14 -22.20
CA ILE A 75 -8.86 -0.26 -21.93
C ILE A 75 -8.17 -0.69 -20.63
N LYS A 76 -8.93 -1.35 -19.75
CA LYS A 76 -8.39 -1.87 -18.49
C LYS A 76 -7.59 -3.14 -18.74
N GLU A 77 -6.46 -3.25 -18.05
CA GLU A 77 -5.68 -4.48 -18.06
C GLU A 77 -6.22 -5.46 -17.02
N LEU A 78 -6.30 -6.72 -17.41
CA LEU A 78 -6.76 -7.83 -16.58
C LEU A 78 -5.63 -8.84 -16.41
N ARG A 79 -5.43 -9.31 -15.18
CA ARG A 79 -4.51 -10.40 -14.86
C ARG A 79 -5.27 -11.47 -14.08
N PHE A 80 -5.30 -12.66 -14.63
CA PHE A 80 -5.91 -13.84 -14.03
C PHE A 80 -4.80 -14.73 -13.46
N THR A 81 -4.97 -15.23 -12.24
CA THR A 81 -4.05 -16.21 -11.65
C THR A 81 -4.84 -17.36 -11.05
N ALA A 82 -4.48 -18.58 -11.41
CA ALA A 82 -5.09 -19.80 -10.92
C ALA A 82 -4.03 -20.90 -10.79
N THR A 83 -4.30 -21.91 -9.95
CA THR A 83 -3.50 -23.13 -9.86
C THR A 83 -4.32 -24.27 -10.44
N LEU A 84 -3.76 -24.99 -11.41
CA LEU A 84 -4.44 -26.06 -12.15
C LEU A 84 -3.65 -27.37 -11.99
N GLU A 85 -4.35 -28.46 -11.74
CA GLU A 85 -3.78 -29.81 -11.78
C GLU A 85 -3.80 -30.34 -13.22
N ALA A 86 -2.86 -29.89 -14.04
CA ALA A 86 -2.74 -30.29 -15.44
C ALA A 86 -1.28 -30.28 -15.89
N SER A 87 -0.97 -31.05 -16.95
CA SER A 87 0.35 -30.97 -17.60
C SER A 87 0.45 -29.71 -18.46
N MET A 88 1.67 -29.18 -18.63
CA MET A 88 1.90 -28.02 -19.50
C MET A 88 1.45 -28.29 -20.94
N ASN A 89 1.62 -29.52 -21.44
CA ASN A 89 1.19 -29.90 -22.78
C ASN A 89 -0.33 -29.87 -22.93
N ALA A 90 -1.08 -30.30 -21.91
CA ALA A 90 -2.54 -30.24 -21.95
C ALA A 90 -3.05 -28.79 -22.01
N ILE A 91 -2.41 -27.88 -21.25
CA ILE A 91 -2.73 -26.45 -21.28
C ILE A 91 -2.38 -25.86 -22.66
N ALA A 92 -1.19 -26.14 -23.18
CA ALA A 92 -0.77 -25.65 -24.49
C ALA A 92 -1.71 -26.16 -25.61
N TYR A 93 -2.11 -27.44 -25.56
CA TYR A 93 -3.06 -28.01 -26.51
C TYR A 93 -4.43 -27.31 -26.42
N LEU A 94 -4.98 -27.14 -25.21
CA LEU A 94 -6.25 -26.46 -25.02
C LEU A 94 -6.24 -25.03 -25.58
N LEU A 95 -5.14 -24.30 -25.39
CA LEU A 95 -5.00 -22.91 -25.86
C LEU A 95 -4.73 -22.77 -27.36
N THR A 96 -4.26 -23.84 -28.02
CA THR A 96 -3.91 -23.81 -29.46
C THR A 96 -4.91 -24.55 -30.34
N ASN A 97 -5.78 -25.37 -29.76
CA ASN A 97 -6.85 -26.09 -30.44
C ASN A 97 -8.06 -25.18 -30.71
N VAL A 98 -7.92 -24.30 -31.70
CA VAL A 98 -8.92 -23.29 -32.10
C VAL A 98 -10.28 -23.94 -32.38
N GLU A 99 -10.30 -25.09 -33.03
CA GLU A 99 -11.52 -25.81 -33.41
C GLU A 99 -12.31 -26.32 -32.18
N GLY A 100 -11.67 -26.43 -31.02
CA GLY A 100 -12.32 -26.79 -29.76
C GLY A 100 -12.72 -25.60 -28.90
N PHE A 101 -12.53 -24.36 -29.35
CA PHE A 101 -12.88 -23.18 -28.54
C PHE A 101 -14.38 -23.11 -28.23
N ASP A 102 -15.23 -23.54 -29.16
CA ASP A 102 -16.68 -23.51 -29.00
C ASP A 102 -17.18 -24.37 -27.82
N ASP A 103 -16.38 -25.34 -27.36
CA ASP A 103 -16.74 -26.22 -26.24
C ASP A 103 -16.56 -25.57 -24.86
N TRP A 104 -15.71 -24.54 -24.75
CA TRP A 104 -15.28 -24.04 -23.43
C TRP A 104 -15.05 -22.53 -23.34
N VAL A 105 -14.79 -21.85 -24.46
CA VAL A 105 -14.67 -20.40 -24.49
C VAL A 105 -16.06 -19.80 -24.32
N TYR A 106 -16.21 -18.97 -23.31
CA TYR A 106 -17.49 -18.34 -22.99
C TYR A 106 -18.03 -17.56 -24.19
N ALA A 107 -19.29 -17.84 -24.55
CA ALA A 107 -20.01 -17.19 -25.64
C ALA A 107 -19.38 -17.33 -27.03
N SER A 108 -18.49 -18.31 -27.26
CA SER A 108 -18.03 -18.64 -28.61
C SER A 108 -19.16 -19.32 -29.40
N VAL A 109 -19.47 -18.78 -30.58
CA VAL A 109 -20.47 -19.33 -31.51
C VAL A 109 -19.79 -20.20 -32.55
N LYS A 110 -18.64 -19.72 -33.04
CA LYS A 110 -17.86 -20.39 -34.07
C LYS A 110 -16.40 -19.96 -33.96
N SER A 111 -15.49 -20.94 -33.94
CA SER A 111 -14.05 -20.71 -34.08
C SER A 111 -13.46 -21.55 -35.21
N GLU A 112 -12.61 -20.94 -36.05
CA GLU A 112 -11.94 -21.65 -37.13
C GLU A 112 -10.52 -21.14 -37.40
N THR A 113 -9.59 -22.06 -37.67
CA THR A 113 -8.24 -21.70 -38.11
C THR A 113 -8.27 -21.19 -39.53
N ILE A 114 -7.84 -19.95 -39.75
CA ILE A 114 -7.73 -19.35 -41.08
C ILE A 114 -6.44 -19.83 -41.75
N ARG A 115 -5.33 -19.77 -40.99
CA ARG A 115 -3.99 -20.11 -41.51
C ARG A 115 -3.02 -20.43 -40.37
N LYS A 116 -2.32 -21.56 -40.48
CA LYS A 116 -1.18 -21.90 -39.61
C LYS A 116 0.14 -21.51 -40.29
N ILE A 117 0.94 -20.65 -39.64
CA ILE A 117 2.29 -20.29 -40.14
C ILE A 117 3.32 -21.26 -39.57
N SER A 118 3.22 -21.56 -38.27
CA SER A 118 4.10 -22.49 -37.56
C SER A 118 3.38 -23.06 -36.33
N ASP A 119 4.07 -23.88 -35.53
CA ASP A 119 3.54 -24.34 -34.24
C ASP A 119 3.44 -23.23 -33.18
N GLN A 120 4.00 -22.05 -33.44
CA GLN A 120 4.00 -20.89 -32.54
C GLN A 120 3.16 -19.72 -33.06
N GLU A 121 2.62 -19.82 -34.28
CA GLU A 121 1.89 -18.72 -34.92
C GLU A 121 0.74 -19.23 -35.80
N ILE A 122 -0.48 -18.83 -35.44
CA ILE A 122 -1.74 -19.22 -36.08
C ILE A 122 -2.61 -17.97 -36.20
N TYR A 123 -3.20 -17.76 -37.38
CA TYR A 123 -4.32 -16.84 -37.57
C TYR A 123 -5.63 -17.62 -37.49
N TYR A 124 -6.55 -17.15 -36.65
CA TYR A 124 -7.86 -17.75 -36.47
C TYR A 124 -8.96 -16.69 -36.45
N TYR A 125 -10.17 -17.11 -36.79
CA TYR A 125 -11.40 -16.35 -36.69
C TYR A 125 -12.21 -16.88 -35.53
N THR A 126 -12.88 -16.00 -34.78
CA THR A 126 -13.83 -16.40 -33.75
C THR A 126 -14.99 -15.41 -33.71
N GLU A 127 -16.20 -15.95 -33.74
CA GLU A 127 -17.46 -15.24 -33.56
C GLU A 127 -17.93 -15.44 -32.12
N MET A 128 -18.27 -14.33 -31.43
CA MET A 128 -18.71 -14.35 -30.04
C MET A 128 -20.10 -13.70 -29.91
N ASP A 129 -21.01 -14.37 -29.21
CA ASP A 129 -22.35 -13.86 -28.89
C ASP A 129 -22.35 -13.11 -27.55
N PHE A 130 -21.87 -11.87 -27.60
CA PHE A 130 -21.90 -11.03 -26.41
C PHE A 130 -23.32 -10.53 -26.13
N PRO A 131 -23.79 -10.61 -24.86
CA PRO A 131 -25.06 -10.02 -24.50
C PRO A 131 -25.01 -8.49 -24.71
N TRP A 132 -26.00 -7.93 -25.42
CA TRP A 132 -26.23 -6.49 -25.56
C TRP A 132 -26.13 -5.79 -24.19
N PRO A 133 -25.52 -4.59 -24.07
CA PRO A 133 -25.35 -3.51 -25.07
C PRO A 133 -24.23 -3.63 -26.10
#